data_AF-A0A956Y2K0-F1
#
_entry.id   AF-A0A956Y2K0-F1
#
_cell.length_a   1.000
_cell.length_b   1.000
_cell.length_c   1.000
_cell.angle_alpha   90.00
_cell.angle_beta   90.00
_cell.angle_gamma   90.00
#
_symmetry.space_group_name_H-M   'P 1'
#
loop_
_entity.id
_entity.type
_entity.pdbx_description
1 polymer ?
#
loop_
_entity_poly.entity_id
_entity_poly.type
_entity_poly.pdbx_seq_one_letter_code
_entity_poly.pdbx_strand_id
1 'polypeptide(L)'
;MYSNKTNPSEWKPKRQQPPFESILLVVLSVGTGFMAFLAMLGLIPETGIAAYAKAAVVAIIAAIVSYAINRFAIEKGAPLAATGYVLAAVISIVSILFVGAGLFASTYAGMTIGSVNELQLQHHGQALVRHVGEENAKFTQATRTLPVIQSISDDLNNKVACELSASCIS
;
A
#
# COMPACT_ATOMS: atom_id res chain seq x y z
N MET A 1 14.66 -35.21 -60.78
CA MET A 1 15.37 -35.14 -59.48
C MET A 1 14.37 -34.66 -58.43
N TYR A 2 13.74 -35.60 -57.72
CA TYR A 2 12.85 -35.30 -56.59
C TYR A 2 13.70 -35.13 -55.33
N SER A 3 13.81 -33.90 -54.82
CA SER A 3 14.42 -33.63 -53.52
C SER A 3 13.36 -33.81 -52.43
N ASN A 4 13.32 -35.01 -51.86
CA ASN A 4 12.50 -35.34 -50.71
C ASN A 4 13.17 -34.75 -49.47
N LYS A 5 12.71 -33.59 -49.00
CA LYS A 5 13.09 -33.03 -47.70
C LYS A 5 11.86 -32.54 -46.95
N THR A 6 11.90 -32.85 -45.66
CA THR A 6 11.06 -32.40 -44.54
C THR A 6 9.74 -33.14 -44.37
N ASN A 7 9.81 -34.28 -43.68
CA ASN A 7 8.73 -34.69 -42.77
C ASN A 7 8.60 -33.62 -41.67
N PRO A 8 7.50 -32.86 -41.59
CA PRO A 8 7.24 -32.03 -40.43
C PRO A 8 6.66 -32.94 -39.34
N SER A 9 7.15 -32.79 -38.11
CA SER A 9 6.63 -33.42 -36.88
C SER A 9 7.06 -34.88 -36.60
N GLU A 10 8.36 -35.11 -36.47
CA GLU A 10 8.82 -36.17 -35.57
C GLU A 10 8.50 -35.73 -34.13
N TRP A 11 7.39 -36.26 -33.59
CA TRP A 11 6.88 -35.94 -32.25
C TRP A 11 7.86 -36.47 -31.20
N LYS A 12 8.81 -35.64 -30.77
CA LYS A 12 9.73 -36.00 -29.68
C LYS A 12 8.90 -36.31 -28.43
N PRO A 13 9.08 -37.48 -27.80
CA PRO A 13 8.29 -37.88 -26.65
C PRO A 13 8.45 -36.87 -25.53
N LYS A 14 7.32 -36.51 -24.90
CA LYS A 14 7.24 -35.60 -23.76
C LYS A 14 8.30 -36.01 -22.73
N ARG A 15 9.36 -35.21 -22.60
CA ARG A 15 10.43 -35.46 -21.62
C ARG A 15 9.77 -35.47 -20.25
N GLN A 16 9.82 -36.60 -19.55
CA GLN A 16 9.30 -36.70 -18.20
C GLN A 16 10.07 -35.69 -17.36
N GLN A 17 9.37 -34.67 -16.87
CA GLN A 17 9.99 -33.66 -16.01
C GLN A 17 10.39 -34.31 -14.70
N PRO A 18 11.57 -33.96 -14.16
CA PRO A 18 11.97 -34.48 -12.86
C PRO A 18 10.94 -34.06 -11.80
N PRO A 19 10.67 -34.91 -10.79
CA PRO A 19 9.66 -34.65 -9.77
C PRO A 19 9.92 -33.33 -9.00
N PHE A 20 11.18 -32.89 -8.97
CA PHE A 20 11.59 -31.65 -8.31
C PHE A 20 11.03 -30.38 -8.95
N GLU A 21 10.92 -30.31 -10.29
CA GLU A 21 10.37 -29.13 -10.98
C GLU A 21 8.90 -28.91 -10.64
N SER A 22 8.12 -29.99 -10.56
CA SER A 22 6.70 -29.91 -10.21
C SER A 22 6.49 -29.42 -8.77
N ILE A 23 7.33 -29.87 -7.83
CA ILE A 23 7.29 -29.40 -6.44
C ILE A 23 7.65 -27.91 -6.38
N LEU A 24 8.69 -27.50 -7.10
CA LEU A 24 9.15 -26.11 -7.08
C LEU A 24 8.09 -25.14 -7.62
N LEU A 25 7.36 -25.55 -8.67
CA LEU A 25 6.23 -24.79 -9.22
C LEU A 25 5.11 -24.56 -8.21
N VAL A 26 4.75 -25.62 -7.48
CA VAL A 26 3.69 -25.54 -6.45
C VAL A 26 4.15 -24.63 -5.32
N VAL A 27 5.36 -24.83 -4.80
CA VAL A 27 5.93 -24.00 -3.72
C VAL A 27 5.98 -22.53 -4.14
N LEU A 28 6.44 -22.23 -5.36
CA LEU A 28 6.49 -20.87 -5.88
C LEU A 28 5.10 -20.24 -5.99
N SER A 29 4.12 -21.00 -6.49
CA SER A 29 2.74 -20.52 -6.64
C SER A 29 2.09 -20.19 -5.30
N VAL A 30 2.26 -21.07 -4.30
CA VAL A 30 1.79 -20.86 -2.92
C VAL A 30 2.50 -19.66 -2.30
N GLY A 31 3.81 -19.52 -2.52
CA GLY A 31 4.59 -18.35 -2.07
C GLY A 31 4.05 -17.04 -2.64
N THR A 32 3.77 -16.97 -3.95
CA THR A 32 3.15 -15.78 -4.57
C THR A 32 1.76 -15.48 -4.01
N GLY A 33 0.92 -16.50 -3.78
CA GLY A 33 -0.40 -16.31 -3.17
C GLY A 33 -0.30 -15.76 -1.74
N PHE A 34 0.62 -16.30 -0.95
CA PHE A 34 0.85 -15.83 0.43
C PHE A 34 1.35 -14.38 0.47
N MET A 35 2.31 -14.01 -0.39
CA MET A 35 2.78 -12.62 -0.52
C MET A 35 1.65 -11.68 -0.94
N ALA A 36 0.81 -12.08 -1.91
CA ALA A 36 -0.34 -11.29 -2.35
C ALA A 36 -1.38 -11.08 -1.24
N PHE A 37 -1.60 -12.11 -0.40
CA PHE A 37 -2.47 -12.01 0.78
C PHE A 37 -1.97 -10.95 1.76
N LEU A 38 -0.67 -11.00 2.10
CA LEU A 38 -0.06 -10.03 3.01
C LEU A 38 -0.09 -8.61 2.46
N ALA A 39 0.14 -8.43 1.16
CA ALA A 39 0.04 -7.12 0.53
C ALA A 39 -1.38 -6.53 0.56
N MET A 40 -2.40 -7.37 0.34
CA MET A 40 -3.80 -6.94 0.43
C MET A 40 -4.21 -6.56 1.86
N LEU A 41 -3.66 -7.25 2.87
CA LEU A 41 -3.84 -6.90 4.28
C LEU A 41 -3.29 -5.51 4.62
N GLY A 42 -2.18 -5.11 3.99
CA GLY A 42 -1.61 -3.76 4.17
C GLY A 42 -2.38 -2.65 3.44
N LEU A 43 -3.11 -2.99 2.36
CA LEU A 43 -3.79 -2.01 1.50
C LEU A 43 -5.22 -1.68 1.94
N ILE A 44 -5.90 -2.59 2.63
CA ILE A 44 -7.31 -2.44 3.02
C ILE A 44 -7.38 -1.97 4.48
N PRO A 45 -7.73 -0.69 4.76
CA PRO A 45 -7.93 -0.21 6.13
C PRO A 45 -9.22 -0.74 6.79
N GLU A 46 -10.05 -1.50 6.05
CA GLU A 46 -11.27 -2.11 6.59
C GLU A 46 -10.93 -3.26 7.55
N THR A 47 -11.32 -3.12 8.81
CA THR A 47 -11.26 -4.21 9.79
C THR A 47 -12.56 -5.02 9.73
N GLY A 48 -12.53 -6.24 9.15
CA GLY A 48 -13.70 -7.12 9.13
C GLY A 48 -13.50 -8.41 8.32
N ILE A 49 -14.38 -9.41 8.55
CA ILE A 49 -14.33 -10.72 7.88
C ILE A 49 -14.42 -10.58 6.35
N ALA A 50 -15.16 -9.59 5.86
CA ALA A 50 -15.28 -9.29 4.43
C ALA A 50 -13.94 -8.84 3.81
N ALA A 51 -13.08 -8.14 4.55
CA ALA A 51 -11.76 -7.73 4.07
C ALA A 51 -10.82 -8.94 3.91
N TYR A 52 -10.80 -9.84 4.91
CA TYR A 52 -10.05 -11.10 4.83
C TYR A 52 -10.53 -11.99 3.69
N ALA A 53 -11.84 -12.06 3.44
CA ALA A 53 -12.40 -12.82 2.32
C ALA A 53 -11.94 -12.27 0.97
N LYS A 54 -11.98 -10.94 0.76
CA LYS A 54 -11.47 -10.31 -0.47
C LYS A 54 -9.97 -10.56 -0.65
N ALA A 55 -9.17 -10.41 0.40
CA ALA A 55 -7.75 -10.68 0.37
C ALA A 55 -7.45 -12.15 0.01
N ALA A 56 -8.19 -13.10 0.57
CA ALA A 56 -8.06 -14.52 0.28
C ALA A 56 -8.41 -14.83 -1.19
N VAL A 57 -9.46 -14.23 -1.74
CA VAL A 57 -9.83 -14.40 -3.16
C VAL A 57 -8.70 -13.92 -4.07
N VAL A 58 -8.13 -12.75 -3.80
CA VAL A 58 -7.01 -12.20 -4.59
C VAL A 58 -5.77 -13.09 -4.47
N ALA A 59 -5.45 -13.58 -3.27
CA ALA A 59 -4.35 -14.49 -3.04
C ALA A 59 -4.48 -15.80 -3.83
N ILE A 60 -5.69 -16.39 -3.85
CA ILE A 60 -5.98 -17.60 -4.61
C ILE A 60 -5.81 -17.34 -6.10
N ILE A 61 -6.35 -16.24 -6.62
CA ILE A 61 -6.21 -15.88 -8.05
C ILE A 61 -4.73 -15.69 -8.40
N ALA A 62 -3.96 -14.98 -7.57
CA ALA A 62 -2.52 -14.77 -7.78
C ALA A 62 -1.75 -16.10 -7.81
N ALA A 63 -2.07 -17.03 -6.91
CA ALA A 63 -1.46 -18.36 -6.89
C ALA A 63 -1.80 -19.16 -8.17
N ILE A 64 -3.07 -19.16 -8.58
CA ILE A 64 -3.53 -19.85 -9.81
C ILE A 64 -2.82 -19.27 -11.04
N VAL A 65 -2.77 -17.94 -11.18
CA VAL A 65 -2.13 -17.27 -12.32
C VAL A 65 -0.64 -17.58 -12.35
N SER A 66 0.05 -17.47 -11.21
CA SER A 66 1.47 -17.81 -11.07
C SER A 66 1.74 -19.27 -11.48
N TYR A 67 0.94 -20.21 -10.97
CA TYR A 67 1.06 -21.62 -11.33
C TYR A 67 0.81 -21.86 -12.82
N ALA A 68 -0.26 -21.28 -13.38
CA ALA A 68 -0.64 -21.46 -14.77
C ALA A 68 0.44 -20.92 -15.73
N ILE A 69 0.99 -19.73 -15.45
CA ILE A 69 2.04 -19.13 -16.28
C ILE A 69 3.32 -19.95 -16.21
N ASN A 70 3.76 -20.33 -15.01
CA ASN A 70 4.98 -21.11 -14.86
C ASN A 70 4.84 -22.50 -15.49
N ARG A 71 3.66 -23.13 -15.34
CA ARG A 71 3.37 -24.41 -15.99
C ARG A 71 3.30 -24.29 -17.51
N PHE A 72 2.69 -23.22 -18.03
CA PHE A 72 2.61 -22.97 -19.46
C PHE A 72 3.99 -22.69 -20.06
N ALA A 73 4.84 -21.92 -19.37
CA ALA A 73 6.21 -21.64 -19.78
C ALA A 73 7.03 -22.93 -19.96
N ILE A 74 6.86 -23.89 -19.06
CA ILE A 74 7.59 -25.17 -19.13
C ILE A 74 6.96 -26.10 -20.17
N GLU A 75 5.63 -26.25 -20.21
CA GLU A 75 4.97 -27.19 -21.12
C GLU A 75 4.92 -26.73 -22.58
N LYS A 76 4.86 -25.42 -22.84
CA LYS A 76 4.75 -24.85 -24.19
C LYS A 76 5.97 -24.02 -24.59
N GLY A 77 6.60 -23.30 -23.67
CA GLY A 77 7.77 -22.48 -23.98
C GLY A 77 9.01 -23.32 -24.34
N ALA A 78 9.30 -24.38 -23.58
CA ALA A 78 10.44 -25.26 -23.84
C ALA A 78 10.38 -25.96 -25.22
N PRO A 79 9.25 -26.57 -25.66
CA PRO A 79 9.20 -27.20 -26.98
C PRO A 79 9.15 -26.19 -28.14
N LEU A 80 8.53 -25.01 -27.98
CA LEU A 80 8.51 -24.00 -29.05
C LEU A 80 9.88 -23.32 -29.24
N ALA A 81 10.67 -23.17 -28.17
CA ALA A 81 12.05 -22.73 -28.27
C ALA A 81 12.93 -23.77 -29.00
N ALA A 82 12.69 -25.07 -28.75
CA ALA A 82 13.43 -26.15 -29.37
C ALA A 82 13.12 -26.34 -30.88
N THR A 83 11.98 -25.84 -31.38
CA THR A 83 11.59 -25.93 -32.80
C THR A 83 12.00 -24.72 -33.65
N GLY A 84 12.73 -23.75 -33.08
CA GLY A 84 13.32 -22.62 -33.82
C GLY A 84 12.40 -21.40 -33.99
N TYR A 85 11.21 -21.39 -33.37
CA TYR A 85 10.31 -20.23 -33.38
C TYR A 85 10.71 -19.21 -32.30
N VAL A 86 11.75 -18.40 -32.60
CA VAL A 86 12.28 -17.36 -31.70
C VAL A 86 11.21 -16.37 -31.25
N LEU A 87 10.28 -16.00 -32.15
CA LEU A 87 9.25 -15.01 -31.86
C LEU A 87 8.24 -15.47 -30.78
N ALA A 88 7.93 -16.78 -30.76
CA ALA A 88 7.05 -17.36 -29.74
C ALA A 88 7.73 -17.39 -28.35
N ALA A 89 9.05 -17.65 -28.32
CA ALA A 89 9.82 -17.59 -27.08
C ALA A 89 9.86 -16.15 -26.52
N VAL A 90 10.06 -15.14 -27.38
CA VAL A 90 10.08 -13.73 -26.96
C VAL A 90 8.73 -13.31 -26.40
N ILE A 91 7.62 -13.62 -27.08
CA ILE A 91 6.27 -13.27 -26.60
C ILE A 91 6.00 -13.93 -25.24
N SER A 92 6.40 -15.19 -25.06
CA SER A 92 6.27 -15.88 -23.77
C SER A 92 7.07 -15.17 -22.66
N ILE A 93 8.32 -14.78 -22.92
CA ILE A 93 9.17 -14.08 -21.95
C ILE A 93 8.55 -12.72 -21.58
N VAL A 94 8.11 -11.94 -22.57
CA VAL A 94 7.47 -10.64 -22.34
C VAL A 94 6.19 -10.79 -21.52
N SER A 95 5.40 -11.84 -21.79
CA SER A 95 4.16 -12.11 -21.04
C SER A 95 4.45 -12.43 -19.57
N ILE A 96 5.46 -13.25 -19.31
CA ILE A 96 5.91 -13.59 -17.95
C ILE A 96 6.43 -12.35 -17.23
N LEU A 97 7.25 -11.54 -17.90
CA LEU A 97 7.78 -10.28 -17.36
C LEU A 97 6.66 -9.30 -17.01
N PHE A 98 5.67 -9.15 -17.89
CA PHE A 98 4.56 -8.22 -17.67
C PHE A 98 3.72 -8.64 -16.46
N VAL A 99 3.38 -9.93 -16.34
CA VAL A 99 2.61 -10.43 -15.19
C VAL A 99 3.43 -10.38 -13.91
N GLY A 100 4.72 -10.73 -13.96
CA GLY A 100 5.63 -10.64 -12.82
C GLY A 100 5.79 -9.20 -12.32
N ALA A 101 5.98 -8.25 -13.23
CA ALA A 101 6.07 -6.83 -12.91
C ALA A 101 4.76 -6.29 -12.32
N GLY A 102 3.60 -6.69 -12.85
CA GLY A 102 2.29 -6.31 -12.33
C GLY A 102 2.04 -6.83 -10.91
N LEU A 103 2.34 -8.11 -10.66
CA LEU A 103 2.25 -8.71 -9.33
C LEU A 103 3.20 -8.02 -8.33
N PHE A 104 4.44 -7.76 -8.75
CA PHE A 104 5.41 -7.07 -7.91
C PHE A 104 4.97 -5.63 -7.58
N ALA A 105 4.53 -4.86 -8.56
CA ALA A 105 4.05 -3.50 -8.37
C ALA A 105 2.83 -3.46 -7.44
N SER A 106 1.88 -4.37 -7.61
CA SER A 106 0.71 -4.50 -6.72
C SER A 106 1.11 -4.83 -5.29
N THR A 107 2.09 -5.71 -5.10
CA THR A 107 2.57 -6.12 -3.77
C THR A 107 3.31 -4.97 -3.08
N TYR A 108 4.20 -4.30 -3.82
CA TYR A 108 4.95 -3.14 -3.34
C TYR A 108 4.04 -1.97 -2.96
N ALA A 109 3.05 -1.65 -3.80
CA ALA A 109 2.05 -0.63 -3.49
C ALA A 109 1.25 -0.98 -2.23
N GLY A 110 0.85 -2.25 -2.07
CA GLY A 110 0.15 -2.75 -0.88
C GLY A 110 0.92 -2.55 0.42
N MET A 111 2.25 -2.68 0.40
CA MET A 111 3.09 -2.51 1.59
C MET A 111 3.49 -1.05 1.85
N THR A 112 3.60 -0.22 0.81
CA THR A 112 4.13 1.15 0.95
C THR A 112 3.06 2.20 1.21
N ILE A 113 1.84 2.04 0.68
CA ILE A 113 0.79 3.04 0.81
C ILE A 113 0.35 3.23 2.28
N GLY A 114 0.27 2.16 3.06
CA GLY A 114 -0.11 2.25 4.48
C GLY A 114 0.88 3.08 5.30
N SER A 115 2.18 2.89 5.11
CA SER A 115 3.23 3.56 5.89
C SER A 115 3.35 5.04 5.58
N VAL A 116 3.18 5.45 4.32
CA VAL A 116 3.16 6.88 3.97
C VAL A 116 1.91 7.60 4.47
N ASN A 117 0.75 6.93 4.44
CA ASN A 117 -0.49 7.51 4.94
C ASN A 117 -0.40 7.71 6.47
N GLU A 118 0.13 6.74 7.20
CA GLU A 118 0.36 6.86 8.64
C GLU A 118 1.32 8.00 8.98
N LEU A 119 2.43 8.15 8.23
CA LEU A 119 3.34 9.29 8.37
C LEU A 119 2.64 10.64 8.12
N GLN A 120 1.79 10.72 7.09
CA GLN A 120 1.02 11.93 6.80
C GLN A 120 0.02 12.25 7.91
N LEU A 121 -0.66 11.26 8.47
CA LEU A 121 -1.56 11.44 9.61
C LEU A 121 -0.80 11.94 10.85
N GLN A 122 0.37 11.37 11.14
CA GLN A 122 1.20 11.82 12.27
C GLN A 122 1.67 13.27 12.10
N HIS A 123 2.11 13.64 10.89
CA HIS A 123 2.48 15.02 10.58
C HIS A 123 1.32 16.00 10.74
N HIS A 124 0.12 15.64 10.25
CA HIS A 124 -1.07 16.46 10.41
C HIS A 124 -1.51 16.55 11.88
N GLY A 125 -1.45 15.45 12.64
CA GLY A 125 -1.74 15.44 14.07
C GLY A 125 -0.80 16.35 14.87
N GLN A 126 0.51 16.30 14.59
CA GLN A 126 1.47 17.20 15.22
C GLN A 126 1.23 18.67 14.87
N ALA A 127 0.87 18.97 13.61
CA ALA A 127 0.54 20.33 13.19
C ALA A 127 -0.72 20.85 13.92
N LEU A 128 -1.75 20.02 14.04
CA LEU A 128 -2.99 20.38 14.72
C LEU A 128 -2.76 20.60 16.22
N VAL A 129 -2.01 19.73 16.89
CA VAL A 129 -1.67 19.88 18.32
C VAL A 129 -0.88 21.16 18.56
N ARG A 130 0.07 21.51 17.67
CA ARG A 130 0.79 22.79 17.77
C ARG A 130 -0.14 23.99 17.63
N HIS A 131 -1.03 23.97 16.64
CA HIS A 131 -1.96 25.07 16.40
C HIS A 131 -2.91 25.28 17.59
N VAL A 132 -3.50 24.20 18.10
CA VAL A 132 -4.37 24.25 19.29
C VAL A 132 -3.58 24.69 20.53
N GLY A 133 -2.34 24.23 20.69
CA GLY A 133 -1.47 24.66 21.79
C GLY A 133 -1.17 26.16 21.77
N GLU A 134 -0.88 26.72 20.60
CA GLU A 134 -0.65 28.16 20.43
C GLU A 134 -1.90 28.99 20.70
N GLU A 135 -3.07 28.55 20.23
CA GLU A 135 -4.33 29.22 20.56
C GLU A 135 -4.65 29.15 22.06
N ASN A 136 -4.53 27.97 22.67
CA ASN A 136 -4.76 27.83 24.11
C ASN A 136 -3.79 28.67 24.95
N ALA A 137 -2.54 28.84 24.51
CA ALA A 137 -1.59 29.73 25.17
C ALA A 137 -2.06 31.18 25.12
N LYS A 138 -2.56 31.65 23.97
CA LYS A 138 -3.14 33.00 23.81
C LYS A 138 -4.39 33.19 24.68
N PHE A 139 -5.30 32.20 24.69
CA PHE A 139 -6.49 32.23 25.56
C PHE A 139 -6.12 32.22 27.04
N THR A 140 -5.15 31.40 27.46
CA THR A 140 -4.70 31.36 28.87
C THR A 140 -4.09 32.70 29.30
N GLN A 141 -3.35 33.37 28.42
CA GLN A 141 -2.81 34.70 28.70
C GLN A 141 -3.90 35.78 28.76
N ALA A 142 -4.91 35.71 27.90
CA ALA A 142 -6.08 36.60 27.93
C ALA A 142 -6.92 36.39 29.23
N THR A 143 -7.16 35.14 29.62
CA THR A 143 -7.88 34.81 30.87
C THR A 143 -7.16 35.31 32.12
N ARG A 144 -5.82 35.36 32.11
CA ARG A 144 -5.03 35.89 33.23
C ARG A 144 -5.04 37.42 33.32
N THR A 145 -5.31 38.13 32.23
CA THR A 145 -5.29 39.60 32.17
C THR A 145 -6.66 40.23 32.40
N LEU A 146 -7.74 39.51 32.08
CA LEU A 146 -9.13 39.92 32.36
C LEU A 146 -9.40 40.35 33.82
N PRO A 147 -9.02 39.60 34.88
CA PRO A 147 -9.31 39.99 36.26
C PRO A 147 -8.53 41.24 36.69
N VAL A 148 -7.35 41.47 36.11
CA VAL A 148 -6.55 42.68 36.38
C VAL A 148 -7.25 43.90 35.80
N ILE A 149 -7.77 43.81 34.57
CA ILE A 149 -8.52 44.89 33.93
C ILE A 149 -9.80 45.21 34.72
N GLN A 150 -10.52 44.19 35.18
CA GLN A 150 -11.71 44.38 36.03
C GLN A 150 -11.36 45.05 37.36
N SER A 151 -10.27 44.65 38.02
CA SER A 151 -9.83 45.30 39.26
C SER A 151 -9.42 46.76 39.06
N ILE A 152 -8.84 47.11 37.91
CA ILE A 152 -8.49 48.49 37.57
C ILE A 152 -9.76 49.30 37.30
N SER A 153 -10.72 48.77 36.54
CA SER A 153 -11.99 49.48 36.30
C SER A 153 -12.78 49.71 37.58
N ASP A 154 -12.80 48.73 38.49
CA ASP A 154 -13.48 48.85 39.77
C ASP A 154 -12.79 49.87 40.68
N ASP A 155 -11.44 49.89 40.72
CA ASP A 155 -10.69 50.92 41.45
C ASP A 155 -10.93 52.32 40.89
N LEU A 156 -10.93 52.51 39.56
CA LEU A 156 -11.24 53.81 38.95
C LEU A 156 -12.67 54.26 39.28
N ASN A 157 -13.66 53.38 39.19
CA ASN A 157 -15.04 53.72 39.53
C ASN A 157 -15.19 54.10 41.00
N ASN A 158 -14.49 53.39 41.90
CA ASN A 158 -14.48 53.72 43.33
C ASN A 158 -13.82 55.08 43.59
N LYS A 159 -12.72 55.40 42.90
CA LYS A 159 -12.06 56.71 43.00
C LYS A 159 -12.96 57.83 42.47
N VAL A 160 -13.59 57.64 41.30
CA VAL A 160 -14.54 58.62 40.73
C VAL A 160 -15.73 58.84 41.66
N ALA A 161 -16.29 57.79 42.27
CA ALA A 161 -17.38 57.91 43.23
C ALA A 161 -16.95 58.66 44.51
N CYS A 162 -15.71 58.48 44.97
CA CYS A 162 -15.14 59.23 46.09
C CYS A 162 -14.95 60.70 45.73
N GLU A 163 -14.41 61.01 44.55
CA GLU A 163 -14.26 62.39 44.06
C GLU A 163 -15.60 63.13 43.98
N LEU A 164 -16.63 62.46 43.44
CA LEU A 164 -17.96 63.06 43.27
C LEU A 164 -18.71 63.27 44.60
N SER A 165 -18.48 62.43 45.61
CA SER A 165 -19.22 62.48 46.88
C SER A 165 -18.51 63.28 47.97
N ALA A 166 -17.18 63.23 48.03
CA ALA A 166 -16.43 63.77 49.15
C ALA A 166 -15.10 64.46 48.75
N SER A 167 -14.80 64.61 47.45
CA SER A 167 -13.55 65.22 46.95
C SER A 167 -12.31 64.65 47.64
N CYS A 168 -12.07 63.35 47.43
CA CYS A 168 -11.10 62.55 48.17
C CYS A 168 -9.63 62.69 47.69
N ILE A 169 -9.30 63.63 46.81
CA ILE A 169 -7.89 63.90 46.43
C ILE A 169 -7.29 65.00 47.30
N SER A 170 -6.31 64.59 48.11
CA SER A 170 -5.02 65.26 48.30
C SER A 170 -3.94 64.41 47.65
#